data_AF-A0A4V3P4B8-F1
#
_entry.id   AF-A0A4V3P4B8-F1
#
_cell.length_a   1.000
_cell.length_b   1.000
_cell.length_c   1.000
_cell.angle_alpha   90.00
_cell.angle_beta   90.00
_cell.angle_gamma   90.00
#
_symmetry.space_group_name_H-M   'P 1'
#
loop_
_entity.id
_entity.type
_entity.pdbx_description
1 polymer ?
#
loop_
_entity_poly.entity_id
_entity_poly.type
_entity_poly.pdbx_seq_one_letter_code
_entity_poly.pdbx_strand_id
1 'polypeptide(L)'
;MKTFFFLLLFTVTCISFAQNNYIVKTEDGRRVLLKADFTWEYIDAEKPKPITDTSPANTSKPKENKGCNLVEDFTEPKLNKKIQTQLKRGRATIAHVKKKVAKDYNCKIADVLLISVSEQKEKAVYHFCANGTKTTYKRIGNSIIKKDKFF
;
A
#
# COMPACT_ATOMS: atom_id res chain seq x y z
N MET A 1 -33.87 -52.44 -17.53
CA MET A 1 -33.81 -51.79 -16.19
C MET A 1 -32.43 -51.92 -15.52
N LYS A 2 -31.74 -53.07 -15.60
CA LYS A 2 -30.37 -53.24 -15.03
C LYS A 2 -29.33 -52.26 -15.57
N THR A 3 -29.36 -51.93 -16.87
CA THR A 3 -28.43 -50.97 -17.49
C THR A 3 -28.58 -49.55 -16.97
N PHE A 4 -29.81 -49.11 -16.70
CA PHE A 4 -30.09 -47.80 -16.09
C PHE A 4 -29.54 -47.70 -14.67
N PHE A 5 -29.56 -48.80 -13.91
CA PHE A 5 -28.96 -48.85 -12.58
C PHE A 5 -27.43 -48.66 -12.65
N PHE A 6 -26.75 -49.32 -13.60
CA PHE A 6 -25.30 -49.12 -13.80
C PHE A 6 -24.96 -47.71 -14.30
N LEU A 7 -25.79 -47.13 -15.17
CA LEU A 7 -25.63 -45.75 -15.65
C LEU A 7 -25.78 -44.74 -14.52
N LEU A 8 -26.77 -44.93 -13.64
CA LEU A 8 -26.99 -44.10 -12.47
C LEU A 8 -25.86 -44.23 -11.44
N LEU A 9 -25.34 -45.46 -11.25
CA LEU A 9 -24.18 -45.67 -10.39
C LEU A 9 -22.95 -44.92 -10.92
N PHE A 10 -22.73 -44.96 -12.24
CA PHE A 10 -21.61 -44.28 -12.89
C PHE A 10 -21.71 -42.75 -12.76
N THR A 11 -22.88 -42.16 -13.00
CA THR A 11 -23.06 -40.70 -12.88
C THR A 11 -22.89 -40.18 -11.46
N VAL A 12 -23.31 -40.95 -10.45
CA VAL A 12 -23.09 -40.59 -9.03
C VAL A 12 -21.60 -40.54 -8.68
N THR A 13 -20.78 -41.45 -9.21
CA THR A 13 -19.32 -41.41 -8.97
C THR A 13 -18.63 -40.21 -9.61
N CYS A 14 -19.15 -39.69 -10.72
CA CYS A 14 -18.56 -38.52 -11.38
C CYS A 14 -18.81 -37.20 -10.62
N ILE A 15 -19.92 -37.09 -9.88
CA ILE A 15 -20.28 -35.85 -9.15
C ILE A 15 -19.31 -35.57 -8.00
N SER A 16 -18.74 -36.61 -7.37
CA SER A 16 -17.82 -36.47 -6.24
C SER A 16 -16.47 -35.82 -6.59
N PHE A 17 -16.06 -35.82 -7.86
CA PHE A 17 -14.79 -35.20 -8.28
C PHE A 17 -14.90 -33.69 -8.53
N ALA A 18 -16.10 -33.12 -8.55
CA ALA A 18 -16.35 -31.72 -8.93
C ALA A 18 -16.29 -30.72 -7.74
N GLN A 19 -16.14 -31.18 -6.50
CA GLN A 19 -16.20 -30.33 -5.29
C GLN A 19 -14.85 -30.21 -4.58
N ASN A 20 -13.74 -30.24 -5.31
CA ASN A 20 -12.42 -30.18 -4.71
C ASN A 20 -12.02 -28.72 -4.45
N ASN A 21 -11.89 -28.37 -3.18
CA ASN A 21 -11.28 -27.10 -2.77
C ASN A 21 -9.76 -27.31 -2.69
N TYR A 22 -8.97 -26.38 -3.23
CA TYR A 22 -7.51 -26.49 -3.30
C TYR A 22 -6.84 -25.47 -2.39
N ILE A 23 -5.84 -25.89 -1.64
CA ILE A 23 -4.98 -24.99 -0.89
C ILE A 23 -3.75 -24.69 -1.75
N VAL A 24 -3.62 -23.43 -2.18
CA VAL A 24 -2.50 -22.96 -3.00
C VAL A 24 -1.71 -21.91 -2.23
N LYS A 25 -0.39 -21.87 -2.47
CA LYS A 25 0.50 -20.84 -1.94
C LYS A 25 0.67 -19.75 -2.99
N THR A 26 0.40 -18.50 -2.65
CA THR A 26 0.73 -17.36 -3.52
C THR A 26 2.23 -17.08 -3.49
N GLU A 27 2.73 -16.30 -4.46
CA GLU A 27 4.16 -15.89 -4.51
C GLU A 27 4.59 -15.15 -3.24
N ASP A 28 3.64 -14.49 -2.56
CA ASP A 28 3.83 -13.84 -1.26
C ASP A 28 3.98 -14.81 -0.07
N GLY A 29 3.95 -16.13 -0.32
CA GLY A 29 4.08 -17.18 0.69
C GLY A 29 2.81 -17.43 1.53
N ARG A 30 1.70 -16.74 1.25
CA ARG A 30 0.42 -16.89 1.96
C ARG A 30 -0.38 -18.06 1.43
N ARG A 31 -1.11 -18.76 2.30
CA ARG A 31 -1.99 -19.88 1.91
C ARG A 31 -3.40 -19.38 1.63
N VAL A 32 -3.92 -19.80 0.49
CA VAL A 32 -5.27 -19.44 0.02
C VAL A 32 -6.04 -20.72 -0.29
N LEU A 33 -7.29 -20.78 0.16
CA LEU A 33 -8.27 -21.78 -0.22
C LEU A 33 -8.99 -21.32 -1.48
N LEU A 34 -8.82 -22.01 -2.60
CA LEU A 34 -9.65 -21.86 -3.79
C LEU A 34 -10.88 -22.75 -3.64
N LYS A 35 -12.06 -22.13 -3.68
CA LYS A 35 -13.35 -22.80 -3.62
C LYS A 35 -13.81 -23.22 -5.01
N ALA A 36 -14.68 -24.24 -5.08
CA ALA A 36 -15.33 -24.67 -6.32
C ALA A 36 -16.12 -23.56 -7.02
N ASP A 37 -16.53 -22.52 -6.30
CA ASP A 37 -17.26 -21.35 -6.83
C ASP A 37 -16.34 -20.31 -7.51
N PHE A 38 -15.09 -20.68 -7.83
CA PHE A 38 -14.04 -19.80 -8.36
C PHE A 38 -13.69 -18.58 -7.47
N THR A 39 -14.14 -18.60 -6.22
CA THR A 39 -13.77 -17.63 -5.20
C THR A 39 -12.61 -18.18 -4.38
N TRP A 40 -11.88 -17.29 -3.69
CA TRP A 40 -10.74 -17.68 -2.89
C TRP A 40 -10.75 -16.98 -1.53
N GLU A 41 -10.26 -17.67 -0.49
CA GLU A 41 -10.24 -17.17 0.89
C GLU A 41 -8.87 -17.39 1.54
N TYR A 42 -8.40 -16.41 2.31
CA TYR A 42 -7.19 -16.56 3.11
C TYR A 42 -7.45 -17.46 4.32
N ILE A 43 -6.68 -18.55 4.45
CA ILE A 43 -6.83 -19.51 5.56
C ILE A 43 -6.17 -18.97 6.83
N ASP A 44 -5.10 -18.20 6.68
CA ASP A 44 -4.26 -17.70 7.78
C ASP A 44 -4.60 -16.26 8.19
N ALA A 45 -5.69 -15.68 7.68
CA ALA A 45 -6.18 -14.40 8.17
C ALA A 45 -6.87 -14.65 9.53
N GLU A 46 -6.17 -14.41 10.63
CA GLU A 46 -6.79 -14.33 11.95
C GLU A 46 -8.06 -13.47 11.84
N LYS A 47 -9.23 -14.09 12.08
CA LYS A 47 -10.49 -13.36 12.13
C LYS A 47 -10.34 -12.29 13.21
N PRO A 48 -10.62 -11.00 12.94
CA PRO A 48 -10.66 -10.02 14.01
C PRO A 48 -11.73 -10.48 15.00
N LYS A 49 -11.31 -10.77 16.24
CA LYS A 49 -12.21 -11.10 17.35
C LYS A 49 -13.25 -9.97 17.47
N PRO A 50 -14.53 -10.29 17.72
CA PRO A 50 -15.51 -9.27 18.03
C PRO A 50 -15.04 -8.52 19.27
N ILE A 51 -15.11 -7.20 19.19
CA ILE A 51 -14.69 -6.25 20.21
C ILE A 51 -15.56 -6.53 21.44
N THR A 52 -15.00 -7.21 22.44
CA THR A 52 -15.48 -7.16 23.82
C THR A 52 -14.32 -6.66 24.63
N ASP A 53 -14.51 -5.46 25.17
CA ASP A 53 -13.56 -4.71 25.95
C ASP A 53 -12.91 -5.58 27.03
N THR A 54 -11.59 -5.77 26.97
CA THR A 54 -10.65 -5.85 28.12
C THR A 54 -9.20 -6.05 27.59
N SER A 55 -8.48 -4.93 27.47
CA SER A 55 -7.03 -4.68 27.71
C SER A 55 -5.91 -5.49 26.98
N PRO A 56 -4.68 -4.94 26.77
CA PRO A 56 -4.22 -3.56 26.93
C PRO A 56 -3.87 -2.95 25.56
N ALA A 57 -4.65 -1.96 25.17
CA ALA A 57 -4.24 -1.02 24.16
C ALA A 57 -3.07 -0.18 24.73
N ASN A 58 -1.86 -0.42 24.22
CA ASN A 58 -0.89 0.68 24.09
C ASN A 58 -1.49 1.66 23.09
N THR A 59 -2.36 2.50 23.66
CA THR A 59 -3.13 3.52 22.97
C THR A 59 -2.20 4.70 22.80
N SER A 60 -1.40 4.74 21.74
CA SER A 60 -1.07 6.05 21.18
C SER A 60 -2.36 6.54 20.51
N LYS A 61 -3.12 7.32 21.29
CA LYS A 61 -4.30 8.01 20.79
C LYS A 61 -3.88 8.76 19.52
N PRO A 62 -4.58 8.63 18.40
CA PRO A 62 -4.37 9.56 17.30
C PRO A 62 -4.79 10.92 17.84
N LYS A 63 -3.83 11.80 18.16
CA LYS A 63 -4.14 13.21 18.30
C LYS A 63 -4.82 13.60 17.00
N GLU A 64 -6.03 14.15 17.11
CA GLU A 64 -6.70 14.88 16.04
C GLU A 64 -5.81 16.05 15.60
N ASN A 65 -4.81 15.76 14.79
CA ASN A 65 -4.16 16.76 13.97
C ASN A 65 -4.84 16.67 12.62
N LYS A 66 -5.61 17.72 12.31
CA LYS A 66 -6.35 17.92 11.07
C LYS A 66 -5.40 17.80 9.88
N GLY A 67 -5.22 16.56 9.43
CA GLY A 67 -5.09 16.16 8.04
C GLY A 67 -3.85 15.35 7.61
N CYS A 68 -3.08 14.80 8.56
CA CYS A 68 -2.27 13.60 8.28
C CYS A 68 -2.25 12.67 9.49
N ASN A 69 -3.01 11.58 9.45
CA ASN A 69 -2.94 10.48 10.41
C ASN A 69 -1.60 9.74 10.26
N LEU A 70 -0.51 10.35 10.73
CA LEU A 70 0.78 9.69 10.85
C LEU A 70 0.84 9.08 12.24
N VAL A 71 1.16 7.79 12.29
CA VAL A 71 1.43 7.09 13.55
C VAL A 71 2.68 7.71 14.17
N GLU A 72 2.73 7.82 15.50
CA GLU A 72 3.83 8.48 16.25
C GLU A 72 5.22 7.87 15.94
N ASP A 73 5.26 6.62 15.44
CA ASP A 73 6.48 5.91 15.01
C ASP A 73 6.77 5.98 13.49
N PHE A 74 6.25 6.98 12.77
CA PHE A 74 6.50 7.09 11.33
C PHE A 74 7.98 7.42 11.03
N THR A 75 8.73 6.44 10.51
CA THR A 75 10.09 6.65 10.00
C THR A 75 10.08 7.14 8.55
N GLU A 76 10.69 8.30 8.29
CA GLU A 76 10.81 8.84 6.93
C GLU A 76 11.53 7.84 6.00
N PRO A 77 10.98 7.51 4.82
CA PRO A 77 11.58 6.55 3.91
C PRO A 77 12.96 7.03 3.45
N LYS A 78 13.96 6.15 3.55
CA LYS A 78 15.33 6.45 3.12
C LYS A 78 15.39 6.61 1.60
N LEU A 79 15.80 7.78 1.13
CA LEU A 79 15.98 8.04 -0.29
C LEU A 79 17.16 7.23 -0.87
N ASN A 80 17.06 6.88 -2.16
CA ASN A 80 18.10 6.12 -2.83
C ASN A 80 19.34 7.01 -3.04
N LYS A 81 20.39 6.75 -2.26
CA LYS A 81 21.65 7.51 -2.29
C LYS A 81 22.26 7.57 -3.70
N LYS A 82 22.14 6.51 -4.51
CA LYS A 82 22.70 6.46 -5.88
C LYS A 82 21.99 7.43 -6.83
N ILE A 83 20.68 7.60 -6.69
CA ILE A 83 19.91 8.53 -7.52
C ILE A 83 20.19 9.96 -7.06
N GLN A 84 20.22 10.21 -5.75
CA GLN A 84 20.50 11.53 -5.18
C GLN A 84 21.91 12.06 -5.50
N THR A 85 22.94 11.20 -5.55
CA THR A 85 24.28 11.62 -5.97
C THR A 85 24.33 12.01 -7.44
N GLN A 86 23.58 11.32 -8.31
CA GLN A 86 23.52 11.62 -9.73
C GLN A 86 22.74 12.89 -10.06
N LEU A 87 21.79 13.29 -9.21
CA LEU A 87 20.99 14.52 -9.38
C LEU A 87 21.80 15.81 -9.21
N LYS A 88 23.02 15.77 -8.65
CA LYS A 88 23.84 16.95 -8.34
C LYS A 88 24.26 17.78 -9.56
N ARG A 89 24.22 17.24 -10.79
CA ARG A 89 24.58 17.95 -12.04
C ARG A 89 23.32 18.49 -12.75
N GLY A 90 22.74 19.57 -12.22
CA GLY A 90 21.69 20.33 -12.91
C GLY A 90 20.25 19.82 -12.74
N ARG A 91 19.98 18.93 -11.76
CA ARG A 91 18.63 18.45 -11.45
C ARG A 91 18.23 18.83 -10.03
N ALA A 92 16.93 18.97 -9.78
CA ALA A 92 16.44 19.29 -8.44
C ALA A 92 16.64 18.09 -7.49
N THR A 93 17.30 18.32 -6.36
CA THR A 93 17.40 17.37 -5.24
C THR A 93 16.16 17.43 -4.35
N ILE A 94 15.99 16.43 -3.47
CA ILE A 94 14.91 16.42 -2.47
C ILE A 94 14.88 17.68 -1.61
N ALA A 95 16.05 18.26 -1.31
CA ALA A 95 16.16 19.48 -0.51
C ALA A 95 15.50 20.68 -1.21
N HIS A 96 15.62 20.77 -2.55
CA HIS A 96 14.93 21.80 -3.32
C HIS A 96 13.41 21.58 -3.34
N VAL A 97 12.98 20.33 -3.39
CA VAL A 97 11.55 19.98 -3.31
C VAL A 97 10.99 20.35 -1.94
N LYS A 98 11.60 19.92 -0.84
CA LYS A 98 11.17 20.28 0.52
C LYS A 98 11.13 21.79 0.75
N LYS A 99 12.10 22.55 0.23
CA LYS A 99 12.10 24.02 0.27
C LYS A 99 10.89 24.63 -0.47
N LYS A 100 10.50 24.05 -1.62
CA LYS A 100 9.32 24.52 -2.36
C LYS A 100 8.03 24.22 -1.60
N VAL A 101 7.88 22.99 -1.09
CA VAL A 101 6.71 22.61 -0.28
C VAL A 101 6.59 23.49 0.97
N ALA A 102 7.70 23.74 1.67
CA ALA A 102 7.74 24.61 2.84
C ALA A 102 7.25 26.03 2.54
N LYS A 103 7.62 26.59 1.38
CA LYS A 103 7.14 27.89 0.92
C LYS A 103 5.65 27.87 0.58
N ASP A 104 5.19 26.85 -0.15
CA ASP A 104 3.80 26.75 -0.59
C ASP A 104 2.82 26.61 0.60
N TYR A 105 3.27 26.00 1.70
CA TYR A 105 2.46 25.71 2.90
C TYR A 105 2.82 26.56 4.12
N ASN A 106 3.69 27.56 3.96
CA ASN A 106 4.17 28.46 5.02
C ASN A 106 4.64 27.73 6.30
N CYS A 107 5.33 26.60 6.14
CA CYS A 107 5.82 25.76 7.24
C CYS A 107 7.35 25.65 7.23
N LYS A 108 7.97 25.26 8.34
CA LYS A 108 9.42 25.04 8.38
C LYS A 108 9.76 23.78 7.59
N ILE A 109 10.99 23.71 7.07
CA ILE A 109 11.46 22.53 6.30
C ILE A 109 11.41 21.25 7.15
N ALA A 110 11.60 21.38 8.46
CA ALA A 110 11.54 20.27 9.42
C ALA A 110 10.13 19.69 9.60
N ASP A 111 9.09 20.52 9.39
CA ASP A 111 7.70 20.12 9.57
C ASP A 111 7.13 19.42 8.32
N VAL A 112 7.93 19.33 7.24
CA VAL A 112 7.56 18.66 5.99
C VAL A 112 7.99 17.20 6.06
N LEU A 113 7.03 16.32 6.30
CA LEU A 113 7.24 14.88 6.40
C LEU A 113 7.05 14.23 5.03
N LEU A 114 8.04 13.47 4.57
CA LEU A 114 7.92 12.68 3.35
C LEU A 114 7.22 11.37 3.68
N ILE A 115 6.04 11.14 3.10
CA ILE A 115 5.22 9.94 3.33
C ILE A 115 5.73 8.80 2.46
N SER A 116 5.85 9.05 1.16
CA SER A 116 6.30 8.06 0.20
C SER A 116 7.00 8.73 -0.97
N VAL A 117 7.90 7.97 -1.58
CA VAL A 117 8.78 8.45 -2.64
C VAL A 117 8.86 7.40 -3.74
N SER A 118 8.64 7.85 -4.97
CA SER A 118 8.91 7.07 -6.17
C SER A 118 9.91 7.83 -7.01
N GLU A 119 11.16 7.37 -6.99
CA GLU A 119 12.29 8.05 -7.63
C GLU A 119 12.78 7.31 -8.87
N GLN A 120 12.82 8.02 -9.99
CA GLN A 120 13.56 7.66 -11.18
C GLN A 120 14.58 8.77 -11.51
N LYS A 121 15.54 8.45 -12.39
CA LYS A 121 16.61 9.39 -12.76
C LYS A 121 16.07 10.68 -13.40
N GLU A 122 15.07 10.54 -14.26
CA GLU A 122 14.47 11.65 -15.03
C GLU A 122 13.30 12.31 -14.30
N LYS A 123 12.43 11.48 -13.72
CA LYS A 123 11.22 11.90 -13.00
C LYS A 123 11.19 11.36 -11.59
N ALA A 124 10.64 12.10 -10.65
CA ALA A 124 10.33 11.58 -9.32
C ALA A 124 8.98 12.11 -8.85
N VAL A 125 8.26 11.31 -8.10
CA VAL A 125 7.00 11.67 -7.45
C VAL A 125 7.22 11.56 -5.94
N TYR A 126 6.93 12.66 -5.26
CA TYR A 126 7.07 12.81 -3.82
C TYR A 126 5.70 13.08 -3.21
N HIS A 127 5.35 12.31 -2.19
CA HIS A 127 4.17 12.54 -1.38
C HIS A 127 4.62 13.12 -0.03
N PHE A 128 4.23 14.35 0.26
CA PHE A 128 4.54 15.03 1.51
C PHE A 128 3.29 15.23 2.35
N CYS A 129 3.46 15.23 3.67
CA CYS A 129 2.57 15.89 4.59
C CYS A 129 3.19 17.23 4.98
N ALA A 130 2.48 18.32 4.75
CA ALA A 130 2.88 19.65 5.21
C ALA A 130 1.67 20.32 5.89
N ASN A 131 1.86 20.74 7.14
CA ASN A 131 0.83 21.45 7.92
C ASN A 131 -0.55 20.73 7.91
N GLY A 132 -0.53 19.40 8.10
CA GLY A 132 -1.75 18.60 8.08
C GLY A 132 -2.38 18.45 6.68
N THR A 133 -1.69 18.76 5.59
CA THR A 133 -2.22 18.50 4.24
C THR A 133 -1.33 17.51 3.51
N LYS A 134 -1.96 16.53 2.84
CA LYS A 134 -1.27 15.58 1.96
C LYS A 134 -1.11 16.21 0.59
N THR A 135 0.13 16.30 0.13
CA THR A 135 0.49 17.04 -1.08
C THR A 135 1.40 16.18 -1.94
N THR A 136 1.20 16.26 -3.26
CA THR A 136 1.98 15.46 -4.20
C THR A 136 2.72 16.41 -5.13
N TYR A 137 4.04 16.23 -5.20
CA TYR A 137 4.93 16.99 -6.06
C TYR A 137 5.67 16.05 -7.00
N LYS A 138 5.76 16.42 -8.27
CA LYS A 138 6.56 15.73 -9.28
C LYS A 138 7.75 16.57 -9.63
N ARG A 139 8.92 15.94 -9.67
CA ARG A 139 10.13 16.49 -10.27
C ARG A 139 10.28 15.98 -11.69
N ILE A 140 10.58 16.87 -12.62
CA ILE A 140 10.99 16.55 -14.00
C ILE A 140 12.24 17.38 -14.27
N GLY A 141 13.42 16.74 -14.28
CA GLY A 141 14.69 17.45 -14.40
C GLY A 141 14.90 18.47 -13.26
N ASN A 142 14.89 19.77 -13.59
CA ASN A 142 14.98 20.89 -12.65
C ASN A 142 13.61 21.49 -12.26
N SER A 143 12.54 21.15 -12.98
CA SER A 143 11.20 21.65 -12.67
C SER A 143 10.53 20.82 -11.58
N ILE A 144 9.80 21.49 -10.71
CA ILE A 144 9.03 20.89 -9.61
C ILE A 144 7.57 21.34 -9.78
N ILE A 145 6.69 20.38 -10.04
CA ILE A 145 5.29 20.60 -10.41
C ILE A 145 4.41 20.04 -9.28
N LYS A 146 3.46 20.83 -8.80
CA LYS A 146 2.44 20.38 -7.83
C LYS A 146 1.35 19.63 -8.58
N LYS A 147 0.71 18.65 -7.93
CA LYS A 147 -0.35 17.82 -8.54
C LYS A 147 -1.46 18.62 -9.24
N ASP A 148 -1.83 19.77 -8.69
CA ASP A 148 -2.87 20.64 -9.24
C ASP A 148 -2.52 21.22 -10.63
N LYS A 149 -1.25 21.12 -11.06
CA LYS A 149 -0.73 21.62 -12.34
C LYS A 149 -0.23 20.48 -13.24
N PHE A 150 -0.77 19.26 -13.10
CA PHE A 150 -0.41 18.15 -14.00
C PHE A 150 -0.99 18.26 -15.41
N PHE A 151 -1.92 19.19 -15.62
CA PHE A 151 -2.59 19.47 -16.88
C PHE A 151 -2.68 20.98 -17.08
#